data_AF-A0A7C3M388-F1
#
_entry.id   AF-A0A7C3M388-F1
#
_cell.length_a   1.000
_cell.length_b   1.000
_cell.length_c   1.000
_cell.angle_alpha   90.00
_cell.angle_beta   90.00
_cell.angle_gamma   90.00
#
_symmetry.space_group_name_H-M   'P 1'
#
loop_
_entity.id
_entity.type
_entity.pdbx_description
1 polymer ?
#
loop_
_entity_poly.entity_id
_entity_poly.type
_entity_poly.pdbx_seq_one_letter_code
_entity_poly.pdbx_strand_id
1 'polypeptide(L)'
;MSTICEIELNNRLETYEFNKVAKQSNGSVLYKVGNAVLLASVTSEFDNPVKEDFTPLTVQYIEKTYAAAKIPGGFIKREGKPSDFETLTSRIIDRSLRPLFPQGYRYPTTITVMVLSVDRELDLQVLALNAASAALFQSDLPISKSVTGVRIAKIEDELVINPTISEMVESTIDLYLAGSKNE
;
A
#
# COMPACT_ATOMS: atom_id res chain seq x y z
N MET A 1 20.80 10.81 -4.72
CA MET A 1 21.02 9.78 -3.68
C MET A 1 19.65 9.26 -3.25
N SER A 2 19.56 8.03 -2.73
CA SER A 2 18.30 7.58 -2.11
C SER A 2 18.11 8.29 -0.76
N THR A 3 16.86 8.52 -0.38
CA THR A 3 16.49 9.08 0.92
C THR A 3 15.86 7.95 1.72
N ILE A 4 16.36 7.70 2.93
CA ILE A 4 15.86 6.63 3.80
C ILE A 4 15.21 7.28 5.02
N CYS A 5 13.97 6.87 5.32
CA CYS A 5 13.28 7.19 6.55
C CYS A 5 13.00 5.89 7.31
N GLU A 6 13.36 5.87 8.59
CA GLU A 6 13.20 4.73 9.48
C GLU A 6 12.26 5.10 10.63
N ILE A 7 11.31 4.22 10.92
CA ILE A 7 10.31 4.40 11.97
C ILE A 7 10.26 3.10 12.76
N GLU A 8 10.28 3.18 14.09
CA GLU A 8 10.08 2.02 14.95
C GLU A 8 8.64 1.99 15.45
N LEU A 9 7.91 0.92 15.14
CA LEU A 9 6.52 0.71 15.54
C LEU A 9 6.33 -0.73 16.01
N ASN A 10 5.77 -0.94 17.20
CA ASN A 10 5.56 -2.28 17.79
C ASN A 10 6.83 -3.15 17.80
N ASN A 11 7.98 -2.57 18.15
CA ASN A 11 9.30 -3.22 18.13
C ASN A 11 9.72 -3.75 16.74
N ARG A 12 9.15 -3.17 15.66
CA ARG A 12 9.53 -3.45 14.27
C ARG A 12 10.07 -2.18 13.64
N LEU A 13 11.19 -2.33 12.96
CA LEU A 13 11.74 -1.26 12.14
C LEU A 13 11.06 -1.25 10.78
N GLU A 14 10.41 -0.15 10.47
CA GLU A 14 9.86 0.17 9.17
C GLU A 14 10.82 1.08 8.41
N THR A 15 11.23 0.67 7.21
CA THR A 15 12.15 1.43 6.36
C THR A 15 11.47 1.84 5.06
N TYR A 16 11.40 3.15 4.83
CA TYR A 16 10.90 3.77 3.61
C TYR A 16 12.10 4.32 2.82
N GLU A 17 12.49 3.64 1.73
CA GLU A 17 13.59 4.06 0.86
C GLU A 17 13.06 4.71 -0.43
N PHE A 18 13.15 6.03 -0.52
CA PHE A 18 12.75 6.84 -1.66
C PHE A 18 13.91 7.07 -2.63
N ASN A 19 13.59 7.44 -3.89
CA ASN A 19 14.58 7.78 -4.92
C ASN A 19 15.60 6.66 -5.22
N LYS A 20 15.24 5.39 -4.96
CA LYS A 20 16.08 4.22 -5.20
C LYS A 20 15.72 3.49 -6.49
N VAL A 21 14.46 3.08 -6.62
CA VAL A 21 13.87 2.36 -7.75
C VAL A 21 12.72 3.17 -8.34
N ALA A 22 12.27 2.84 -9.55
CA ALA A 22 11.14 3.50 -10.23
C ALA A 22 11.24 5.05 -10.31
N LYS A 23 12.45 5.60 -10.47
CA LYS A 23 12.71 7.06 -10.40
C LYS A 23 12.00 7.93 -11.46
N GLN A 24 11.39 7.31 -12.48
CA GLN A 24 10.63 8.01 -13.50
C GLN A 24 9.15 8.19 -13.14
N SER A 25 8.67 7.53 -12.08
CA SER A 25 7.33 7.77 -11.54
C SER A 25 7.27 9.12 -10.83
N ASN A 26 6.07 9.73 -10.77
CA ASN A 26 5.80 10.93 -9.99
C ASN A 26 6.17 10.77 -8.50
N GLY A 27 5.96 9.58 -7.93
CA GLY A 27 6.45 9.22 -6.60
C GLY A 27 6.64 7.71 -6.45
N SER A 28 7.68 7.29 -5.72
CA SER A 28 7.89 5.87 -5.43
C SER A 28 8.65 5.63 -4.13
N VAL A 29 8.37 4.49 -3.51
CA VAL A 29 9.04 4.03 -2.29
C VAL A 29 9.27 2.54 -2.34
N LEU A 30 10.47 2.12 -1.92
CA LEU A 30 10.78 0.74 -1.58
C LEU A 30 10.61 0.60 -0.06
N TYR A 31 9.52 -0.01 0.35
CA TYR A 31 9.12 -0.16 1.73
C TYR A 31 9.50 -1.53 2.27
N LYS A 32 10.08 -1.58 3.49
CA LYS A 32 10.56 -2.81 4.12
C LYS A 32 10.15 -2.86 5.59
N VAL A 33 9.60 -3.99 6.02
CA VAL A 33 9.31 -4.30 7.43
C VAL A 33 9.54 -5.79 7.64
N GLY A 34 10.40 -6.18 8.58
CA GLY A 34 10.79 -7.58 8.74
C GLY A 34 11.31 -8.17 7.41
N ASN A 35 10.72 -9.27 6.95
CA ASN A 35 11.03 -9.86 5.64
C ASN A 35 10.13 -9.38 4.49
N ALA A 36 9.13 -8.53 4.78
CA ALA A 36 8.23 -8.01 3.76
C ALA A 36 8.90 -6.85 3.01
N VAL A 37 8.82 -6.88 1.69
CA VAL A 37 9.35 -5.83 0.81
C VAL A 37 8.30 -5.48 -0.22
N LEU A 38 7.85 -4.23 -0.25
CA LEU A 38 6.85 -3.72 -1.16
C LEU A 38 7.43 -2.55 -1.97
N LEU A 39 7.11 -2.49 -3.26
CA LEU A 39 7.37 -1.34 -4.11
C LEU A 39 6.05 -0.65 -4.43
N ALA A 40 5.88 0.58 -3.95
CA ALA A 40 4.77 1.42 -4.37
C ALA A 40 5.27 2.50 -5.35
N SER A 41 4.50 2.72 -6.41
CA SER A 41 4.76 3.75 -7.42
C SER A 41 3.48 4.45 -7.82
N VAL A 42 3.55 5.77 -7.96
CA VAL A 42 2.47 6.66 -8.37
C VAL A 42 2.88 7.32 -9.68
N THR A 43 2.03 7.25 -10.69
CA THR A 43 2.26 7.89 -11.99
C THR A 43 0.99 8.60 -12.45
N SER A 44 1.11 9.83 -12.91
CA SER A 44 0.04 10.65 -13.46
C SER A 44 0.37 11.09 -14.88
N GLU A 45 -0.63 11.09 -15.75
CA GLU A 45 -0.53 11.61 -17.11
C GLU A 45 -1.10 13.03 -17.18
N PHE A 46 -0.28 14.02 -17.52
CA PHE A 46 -0.69 15.43 -17.54
C PHE A 46 -1.18 15.93 -18.90
N ASP A 47 -0.82 15.24 -19.99
CA ASP A 47 -1.10 15.69 -21.35
C ASP A 47 -2.56 15.48 -21.78
N ASN A 48 -3.24 14.49 -21.18
CA ASN A 48 -4.60 14.08 -21.55
C ASN A 48 -5.53 14.08 -20.33
N PRO A 49 -5.91 15.26 -19.79
CA PRO A 49 -6.86 15.33 -18.70
C PRO A 49 -8.25 14.84 -19.14
N VAL A 50 -8.93 14.16 -18.22
CA VAL A 50 -10.30 13.67 -18.41
C VAL A 50 -11.26 14.87 -18.43
N LYS A 51 -12.27 14.82 -19.31
CA LYS A 51 -13.23 15.91 -19.50
C LYS A 51 -14.35 15.87 -18.46
N GLU A 52 -14.70 14.67 -18.06
CA GLU A 52 -15.76 14.36 -17.10
C GLU A 52 -15.37 14.77 -15.67
N ASP A 53 -16.39 14.99 -14.84
CA ASP A 53 -16.22 15.46 -13.46
C ASP A 53 -16.03 14.29 -12.48
N PHE A 54 -14.89 13.60 -12.59
CA PHE A 54 -14.48 12.60 -11.61
C PHE A 54 -12.95 12.53 -11.51
N THR A 55 -12.45 11.98 -10.40
CA THR A 55 -11.02 11.72 -10.21
C THR A 55 -10.64 10.39 -10.88
N PRO A 56 -9.86 10.39 -11.97
CA PRO A 56 -9.49 9.18 -12.72
C PRO A 56 -8.32 8.44 -12.04
N LEU A 57 -8.58 7.92 -10.86
CA LEU A 57 -7.63 7.12 -10.08
C LEU A 57 -7.86 5.63 -10.33
N THR A 58 -6.78 4.94 -10.70
CA THR A 58 -6.68 3.48 -10.78
C THR A 58 -5.69 2.98 -9.74
N VAL A 59 -6.07 1.95 -8.99
CA VAL A 59 -5.19 1.34 -7.99
C VAL A 59 -5.01 -0.14 -8.29
N GLN A 60 -3.77 -0.61 -8.24
CA GLN A 60 -3.41 -2.00 -8.46
C GLN A 60 -2.47 -2.47 -7.36
N TYR A 61 -2.93 -3.40 -6.55
CA TYR A 61 -2.08 -4.21 -5.68
C TYR A 61 -1.80 -5.55 -6.36
N ILE A 62 -0.53 -5.94 -6.43
CA ILE A 62 -0.06 -7.10 -7.18
C ILE A 62 0.85 -7.96 -6.30
N GLU A 63 0.47 -9.22 -6.11
CA GLU A 63 1.32 -10.21 -5.44
C GLU A 63 2.08 -11.03 -6.47
N LYS A 64 3.40 -10.95 -6.42
CA LYS A 64 4.25 -11.83 -7.22
C LYS A 64 4.47 -13.14 -6.48
N THR A 65 4.27 -14.28 -7.15
CA THR A 65 4.38 -15.58 -6.45
C THR A 65 5.80 -15.83 -5.96
N TYR A 66 6.81 -15.24 -6.62
CA TYR A 66 8.19 -15.30 -6.17
C TYR A 66 8.39 -14.65 -4.80
N ALA A 67 7.54 -13.72 -4.39
CA ALA A 67 7.62 -13.06 -3.08
C ALA A 67 7.44 -14.06 -1.93
N ALA A 68 6.75 -15.19 -2.18
CA ALA A 68 6.58 -16.31 -1.27
C ALA A 68 7.45 -17.53 -1.65
N ALA A 69 8.47 -17.35 -2.50
CA ALA A 69 9.32 -18.40 -3.06
C ALA A 69 8.54 -19.52 -3.78
N LYS A 70 7.46 -19.17 -4.49
CA LYS A 70 6.61 -20.12 -5.24
C LYS A 70 6.61 -19.80 -6.73
N ILE A 71 6.50 -20.84 -7.55
CA ILE A 71 6.22 -20.73 -8.99
C ILE A 71 4.69 -20.72 -9.17
N PRO A 72 4.12 -19.86 -10.04
CA PRO A 72 2.68 -19.84 -10.26
C PRO A 72 2.14 -21.21 -10.68
N GLY A 73 1.00 -21.60 -10.11
CA GLY A 73 0.27 -22.79 -10.50
C GLY A 73 -0.31 -22.72 -11.92
N GLY A 74 -0.97 -23.79 -12.36
CA GLY A 74 -1.65 -23.83 -13.66
C GLY A 74 -0.73 -24.04 -14.87
N PHE A 75 -1.30 -23.92 -16.07
CA PHE A 75 -0.63 -24.22 -17.34
C PHE A 75 0.33 -23.11 -17.78
N ILE A 76 -0.07 -21.84 -17.64
CA ILE A 76 0.67 -20.67 -18.15
C ILE A 76 1.88 -20.30 -17.26
N LYS A 77 1.95 -20.82 -16.01
CA LYS A 77 3.05 -20.58 -15.06
C LYS A 77 3.37 -19.09 -14.85
N ARG A 78 2.35 -18.23 -14.89
CA ARG A 78 2.45 -16.78 -14.74
C ARG A 78 1.25 -16.26 -13.94
N GLU A 79 1.41 -15.17 -13.20
CA GLU A 79 0.29 -14.49 -12.54
C GLU A 79 -0.72 -13.98 -13.58
N GLY A 80 -1.99 -14.24 -13.30
CA GLY A 80 -3.10 -13.98 -14.20
C GLY A 80 -3.94 -12.78 -13.76
N LYS A 81 -5.25 -12.99 -13.69
CA LYS A 81 -6.18 -11.98 -13.18
C LYS A 81 -5.96 -11.77 -11.67
N PRO A 82 -6.21 -10.55 -11.15
CA PRO A 82 -6.17 -10.30 -9.71
C PRO A 82 -7.07 -11.26 -8.94
N SER A 83 -6.57 -11.73 -7.81
CA SER A 83 -7.33 -12.49 -6.81
C SER A 83 -8.32 -11.58 -6.06
N ASP A 84 -9.20 -12.19 -5.26
CA ASP A 84 -10.11 -11.46 -4.37
C ASP A 84 -9.33 -10.63 -3.36
N PHE A 85 -8.24 -11.19 -2.79
CA PHE A 85 -7.37 -10.47 -1.86
C PHE A 85 -6.73 -9.25 -2.54
N GLU A 86 -6.17 -9.41 -3.74
CA GLU A 86 -5.57 -8.30 -4.48
C GLU A 86 -6.60 -7.22 -4.84
N THR A 87 -7.81 -7.62 -5.20
CA THR A 87 -8.91 -6.71 -5.51
C THR A 87 -9.38 -5.95 -4.27
N LEU A 88 -9.54 -6.63 -3.13
CA LEU A 88 -9.94 -6.01 -1.87
C LEU A 88 -8.87 -5.05 -1.35
N THR A 89 -7.59 -5.42 -1.41
CA THR A 89 -6.48 -4.56 -1.02
C THR A 89 -6.38 -3.32 -1.92
N SER A 90 -6.55 -3.49 -3.24
CA SER A 90 -6.63 -2.36 -4.17
C SER A 90 -7.76 -1.39 -3.81
N ARG A 91 -8.93 -1.92 -3.42
CA ARG A 91 -10.08 -1.10 -2.98
C ARG A 91 -9.83 -0.40 -1.65
N ILE A 92 -9.12 -1.01 -0.70
CA ILE A 92 -8.73 -0.38 0.57
C ILE A 92 -7.85 0.84 0.28
N ILE A 93 -6.83 0.68 -0.56
CA ILE A 93 -5.93 1.75 -0.96
C ILE A 93 -6.70 2.87 -1.67
N ASP A 94 -7.54 2.52 -2.67
CA ASP A 94 -8.36 3.48 -3.40
C ASP A 94 -9.25 4.31 -2.48
N ARG A 95 -10.03 3.64 -1.62
CA ARG A 95 -10.94 4.32 -0.68
C ARG A 95 -10.21 5.24 0.29
N SER A 96 -9.01 4.86 0.71
CA SER A 96 -8.22 5.59 1.69
C SER A 96 -7.53 6.81 1.09
N LEU A 97 -7.05 6.71 -0.16
CA LEU A 97 -6.23 7.76 -0.78
C LEU A 97 -7.02 8.67 -1.72
N ARG A 98 -8.14 8.20 -2.32
CA ARG A 98 -8.96 9.00 -3.24
C ARG A 98 -9.43 10.35 -2.64
N PRO A 99 -9.85 10.44 -1.37
CA PRO A 99 -10.27 11.71 -0.77
C PRO A 99 -9.13 12.75 -0.62
N LEU A 100 -7.87 12.33 -0.76
CA LEU A 100 -6.71 13.21 -0.62
C LEU A 100 -6.44 14.04 -1.87
N PHE A 101 -7.00 13.65 -3.01
CA PHE A 101 -6.88 14.39 -4.26
C PHE A 101 -7.68 15.69 -4.19
N PRO A 102 -7.13 16.81 -4.70
CA PRO A 102 -7.84 18.07 -4.69
C PRO A 102 -9.13 18.00 -5.51
N GLN A 103 -10.12 18.79 -5.11
CA GLN A 103 -11.37 18.92 -5.86
C GLN A 103 -11.07 19.33 -7.31
N GLY A 104 -11.68 18.63 -8.27
CA GLY A 104 -11.48 18.88 -9.70
C GLY A 104 -10.19 18.27 -10.29
N TYR A 105 -9.49 17.39 -9.56
CA TYR A 105 -8.37 16.63 -10.12
C TYR A 105 -8.82 15.71 -11.27
N ARG A 106 -8.26 15.93 -12.47
CA ARG A 106 -8.70 15.31 -13.73
C ARG A 106 -7.60 14.53 -14.47
N TYR A 107 -6.44 14.37 -13.87
CA TYR A 107 -5.29 13.71 -14.51
C TYR A 107 -5.31 12.20 -14.24
N PRO A 108 -5.35 11.34 -15.27
CA PRO A 108 -5.29 9.89 -15.08
C PRO A 108 -4.10 9.51 -14.20
N THR A 109 -4.38 8.91 -13.04
CA THR A 109 -3.36 8.53 -12.06
C THR A 109 -3.45 7.06 -11.75
N THR A 110 -2.32 6.38 -11.77
CA THR A 110 -2.18 4.98 -11.37
C THR A 110 -1.30 4.87 -10.14
N ILE A 111 -1.81 4.19 -9.12
CA ILE A 111 -1.04 3.75 -7.96
C ILE A 111 -0.86 2.23 -8.08
N THR A 112 0.39 1.80 -8.20
CA THR A 112 0.74 0.38 -8.23
C THR A 112 1.53 0.01 -6.99
N VAL A 113 1.09 -1.01 -6.27
CA VAL A 113 1.81 -1.60 -5.14
C VAL A 113 2.15 -3.05 -5.50
N MET A 114 3.44 -3.34 -5.61
CA MET A 114 3.95 -4.67 -5.91
C MET A 114 4.59 -5.28 -4.67
N VAL A 115 4.18 -6.49 -4.30
CA VAL A 115 4.84 -7.26 -3.26
C VAL A 115 6.01 -8.02 -3.86
N LEU A 116 7.22 -7.71 -3.37
CA LEU A 116 8.48 -8.29 -3.84
C LEU A 116 8.99 -9.39 -2.90
N SER A 117 8.66 -9.29 -1.60
CA SER A 117 8.95 -10.30 -0.59
C SER A 117 7.83 -10.28 0.46
N VAL A 118 7.48 -11.45 0.99
CA VAL A 118 6.42 -11.62 2.01
C VAL A 118 7.03 -12.05 3.33
N ASP A 119 6.55 -11.44 4.41
CA ASP A 119 6.65 -11.98 5.75
C ASP A 119 5.27 -12.58 6.12
N ARG A 120 5.25 -13.83 6.59
CA ARG A 120 3.99 -14.57 6.82
C ARG A 120 3.24 -14.13 8.08
N GLU A 121 3.90 -13.35 8.93
CA GLU A 121 3.29 -12.83 10.16
C GLU A 121 2.79 -11.40 10.02
N LEU A 122 3.02 -10.73 8.89
CA LEU A 122 2.66 -9.32 8.70
C LEU A 122 1.43 -9.15 7.81
N ASP A 123 0.58 -8.18 8.15
CA ASP A 123 -0.58 -7.81 7.34
C ASP A 123 -0.16 -6.99 6.11
N LEU A 124 -0.13 -7.64 4.95
CA LEU A 124 0.20 -6.99 3.68
C LEU A 124 -0.79 -5.89 3.28
N GLN A 125 -2.04 -5.91 3.74
CA GLN A 125 -3.01 -4.84 3.42
C GLN A 125 -2.65 -3.53 4.12
N VAL A 126 -2.21 -3.59 5.39
CA VAL A 126 -1.70 -2.43 6.13
C VAL A 126 -0.42 -1.92 5.47
N LEU A 127 0.54 -2.81 5.21
CA LEU A 127 1.81 -2.44 4.60
C LEU A 127 1.62 -1.80 3.21
N ALA A 128 0.68 -2.32 2.41
CA ALA A 128 0.39 -1.81 1.08
C ALA A 128 -0.19 -0.40 1.10
N LEU A 129 -1.14 -0.11 2.01
CA LEU A 129 -1.67 1.24 2.17
C LEU A 129 -0.58 2.22 2.63
N ASN A 130 0.25 1.83 3.61
CA ASN A 130 1.30 2.69 4.12
C ASN A 130 2.36 3.00 3.04
N ALA A 131 2.76 2.00 2.25
CA ALA A 131 3.66 2.20 1.11
C ALA A 131 3.05 3.12 0.03
N ALA A 132 1.79 2.88 -0.36
CA ALA A 132 1.09 3.69 -1.34
C ALA A 132 0.94 5.15 -0.88
N SER A 133 0.56 5.34 0.38
CA SER A 133 0.42 6.66 1.01
C SER A 133 1.74 7.41 1.04
N ALA A 134 2.84 6.74 1.42
CA ALA A 134 4.17 7.33 1.43
C ALA A 134 4.64 7.72 0.01
N ALA A 135 4.43 6.86 -0.99
CA ALA A 135 4.76 7.16 -2.38
C ALA A 135 3.93 8.34 -2.93
N LEU A 136 2.64 8.40 -2.60
CA LEU A 136 1.75 9.47 -3.01
C LEU A 136 2.10 10.79 -2.33
N PHE A 137 2.37 10.78 -1.04
CA PHE A 137 2.73 11.97 -0.27
C PHE A 137 4.07 12.58 -0.73
N GLN A 138 5.04 11.73 -1.11
CA GLN A 138 6.34 12.18 -1.63
C GLN A 138 6.32 12.51 -3.14
N SER A 139 5.19 12.28 -3.82
CA SER A 139 5.08 12.56 -5.25
C SER A 139 5.08 14.06 -5.56
N ASP A 140 5.27 14.41 -6.82
CA ASP A 140 5.10 15.78 -7.33
C ASP A 140 3.62 16.16 -7.56
N LEU A 141 2.67 15.30 -7.17
CA LEU A 141 1.24 15.59 -7.22
C LEU A 141 0.83 16.57 -6.10
N PRO A 142 -0.26 17.33 -6.27
CA PRO A 142 -0.73 18.30 -5.27
C PRO A 142 -1.41 17.61 -4.06
N ILE A 143 -0.67 16.78 -3.34
CA ILE A 143 -1.10 16.04 -2.15
C ILE A 143 -0.38 16.61 -0.93
N SER A 144 -1.14 16.97 0.10
CA SER A 144 -0.60 17.61 1.32
C SER A 144 -0.87 16.82 2.60
N LYS A 145 -1.57 15.70 2.49
CA LYS A 145 -1.95 14.84 3.61
C LYS A 145 -1.43 13.43 3.36
N SER A 146 -1.01 12.75 4.43
CA SER A 146 -0.73 11.32 4.43
C SER A 146 -1.83 10.59 5.21
N VAL A 147 -2.07 9.34 4.81
CA VAL A 147 -2.96 8.40 5.49
C VAL A 147 -2.15 7.19 5.97
N THR A 148 -2.49 6.66 7.13
CA THR A 148 -1.87 5.45 7.67
C THR A 148 -2.96 4.42 7.95
N GLY A 149 -2.70 3.19 7.52
CA GLY A 149 -3.49 2.02 7.87
C GLY A 149 -3.00 1.37 9.15
N VAL A 150 -3.92 0.91 9.98
CA VAL A 150 -3.66 0.01 11.10
C VAL A 150 -4.73 -1.06 11.17
N ARG A 151 -4.38 -2.25 11.69
CA ARG A 151 -5.36 -3.28 12.05
C ARG A 151 -5.41 -3.41 13.57
N ILE A 152 -6.61 -3.51 14.13
CA ILE A 152 -6.84 -3.68 15.55
C ILE A 152 -7.43 -5.06 15.81
N ALA A 153 -6.80 -5.81 16.70
CA ALA A 153 -7.31 -7.03 17.30
C ALA A 153 -7.79 -6.78 18.72
N LYS A 154 -8.61 -7.71 19.24
CA LYS A 154 -8.99 -7.79 20.65
C LYS A 154 -8.73 -9.21 21.17
N ILE A 155 -7.67 -9.37 21.96
CA ILE A 155 -7.15 -10.65 22.48
C ILE A 155 -7.15 -10.56 24.00
N GLU A 156 -7.76 -11.54 24.70
CA GLU A 156 -7.89 -11.53 26.16
C GLU A 156 -8.44 -10.21 26.73
N ASP A 157 -9.43 -9.63 26.03
CA ASP A 157 -10.03 -8.33 26.30
C ASP A 157 -9.15 -7.07 26.09
N GLU A 158 -7.89 -7.25 25.68
CA GLU A 158 -6.95 -6.15 25.38
C GLU A 158 -6.89 -5.84 23.88
N LEU A 159 -6.74 -4.55 23.54
CA LEU A 159 -6.59 -4.11 22.16
C LEU A 159 -5.13 -4.22 21.70
N VAL A 160 -4.90 -4.93 20.59
CA VAL A 160 -3.58 -5.10 19.99
C VAL A 160 -3.55 -4.39 18.63
N ILE A 161 -2.60 -3.46 18.46
CA ILE A 161 -2.40 -2.71 17.22
C ILE A 161 -1.44 -3.49 16.32
N ASN A 162 -1.76 -3.58 15.02
CA ASN A 162 -1.00 -4.32 14.01
C ASN A 162 -0.55 -5.70 14.50
N PRO A 163 -1.49 -6.54 14.97
CA PRO A 163 -1.22 -7.89 15.41
C PRO A 163 -0.60 -8.71 14.27
N THR A 164 0.16 -9.74 14.64
CA THR A 164 0.60 -10.76 13.71
C THR A 164 -0.59 -11.53 13.12
N ILE A 165 -0.38 -12.15 11.97
CA ILE A 165 -1.36 -13.07 11.38
C ILE A 165 -1.69 -14.20 12.36
N SER A 166 -0.72 -14.69 13.14
CA SER A 166 -0.97 -15.68 14.19
C SER A 166 -1.80 -15.14 15.36
N GLU A 167 -1.51 -13.94 15.87
CA GLU A 167 -2.29 -13.30 16.94
C GLU A 167 -3.73 -13.01 16.53
N MET A 168 -3.96 -12.67 15.25
CA MET A 168 -5.31 -12.44 14.70
C MET A 168 -6.24 -13.66 14.85
N VAL A 169 -5.71 -14.88 14.95
CA VAL A 169 -6.51 -16.11 15.14
C VAL A 169 -7.23 -16.12 16.49
N GLU A 170 -6.59 -15.57 17.53
CA GLU A 170 -7.14 -15.48 18.88
C GLU A 170 -8.01 -14.23 19.09
N SER A 171 -8.11 -13.39 18.05
CA SER A 171 -8.81 -12.12 18.15
C SER A 171 -10.32 -12.28 18.03
N THR A 172 -11.04 -11.58 18.91
CA THR A 172 -12.50 -11.43 18.83
C THR A 172 -12.95 -10.27 17.93
N ILE A 173 -12.00 -9.43 17.48
CA ILE A 173 -12.25 -8.27 16.62
C ILE A 173 -11.23 -8.27 15.46
N ASP A 174 -11.70 -8.03 14.24
CA ASP A 174 -10.85 -7.68 13.11
C ASP A 174 -11.29 -6.32 12.56
N LEU A 175 -10.58 -5.26 12.95
CA LEU A 175 -10.92 -3.90 12.58
C LEU A 175 -9.75 -3.23 11.84
N TYR A 176 -9.92 -3.03 10.53
CA TYR A 176 -9.01 -2.23 9.72
C TYR A 176 -9.42 -0.76 9.75
N LEU A 177 -8.48 0.12 10.10
CA LEU A 177 -8.67 1.57 10.14
C LEU A 177 -7.66 2.24 9.21
N ALA A 178 -8.12 3.24 8.48
CA ALA A 178 -7.26 4.13 7.71
C ALA A 178 -7.63 5.57 8.07
N GLY A 179 -6.62 6.38 8.41
CA GLY A 179 -6.85 7.77 8.82
C GLY A 179 -5.62 8.63 8.66
N SER A 180 -5.83 9.93 8.76
CA SER A 180 -4.81 10.97 8.81
C SER A 180 -4.69 11.50 10.24
N LYS A 181 -3.71 12.37 10.51
CA LYS A 181 -3.50 12.95 11.85
C LYS A 181 -4.75 13.68 12.41
N ASN A 182 -5.52 14.32 11.55
CA ASN A 182 -6.61 15.23 11.95
C ASN A 182 -8.00 14.70 11.60
N GLU A 183 -8.10 13.63 10.81
CA GLU A 183 -9.33 13.09 10.21
C GLU A 183 -9.18 11.59 9.97
#